data_AF-A0A2X1QNK5-F1
#
_entry.id   AF-A0A2X1QNK5-F1
#
_cell.length_a   1.000
_cell.length_b   1.000
_cell.length_c   1.000
_cell.angle_alpha   90.00
_cell.angle_beta   90.00
_cell.angle_gamma   90.00
#
_symmetry.space_group_name_H-M   'P 1'
#
loop_
_entity.id
_entity.type
_entity.pdbx_description
1 polymer ?
#
loop_
_entity_poly.entity_id
_entity_poly.type
_entity_poly.pdbx_seq_one_letter_code
_entity_poly.pdbx_strand_id
1 'polypeptide(L)' 'MAIDKRAGQPAQQSDLINVAQLTAQYYVLKPEVGNAEHAVKFGTSGHRG' A
#
# COMPACT_ATOMS: atom_id res chain seq x y z
N MET A 1 -7.95 5.25 23.02
CA MET A 1 -6.89 6.28 23.12
C MET A 1 -6.13 6.32 21.80
N ALA A 2 -5.75 7.50 21.33
CA ALA A 2 -4.87 7.62 20.17
C ALA A 2 -3.50 7.02 20.49
N ILE A 3 -3.07 6.05 19.68
CA ILE A 3 -1.79 5.34 19.82
C ILE A 3 -0.64 6.18 19.22
N ASP A 4 -0.93 6.90 18.15
CA ASP A 4 0.04 7.77 17.47
C ASP A 4 -0.03 9.21 18.00
N LYS A 5 1.15 9.83 18.16
CA LYS A 5 1.29 11.22 18.65
C LYS A 5 0.61 12.26 17.77
N ARG A 6 0.43 11.99 16.46
CA ARG A 6 -0.19 12.89 15.49
C ARG A 6 -1.59 12.44 15.05
N ALA A 7 -2.20 11.47 15.73
CA ALA A 7 -3.54 11.02 15.39
C ALA A 7 -4.56 12.19 15.40
N GLY A 8 -5.37 12.29 14.34
CA GLY A 8 -6.37 13.35 14.18
C GLY A 8 -5.82 14.69 13.68
N GLN A 9 -4.51 14.83 13.47
CA GLN A 9 -3.91 16.03 12.87
C GLN A 9 -3.87 15.93 11.34
N PRO A 10 -3.81 17.05 10.61
CA PRO A 10 -3.58 17.04 9.17
C PRO A 10 -2.26 16.35 8.80
N ALA A 11 -2.25 15.66 7.66
CA ALA A 11 -1.05 15.04 7.12
C ALA A 11 0.00 16.10 6.76
N GLN A 12 1.26 15.78 7.00
CA GLN A 12 2.40 16.57 6.60
C GLN A 12 2.91 16.11 5.24
N GLN A 13 3.68 16.97 4.55
CA GLN A 13 4.24 16.62 3.25
C GLN A 13 5.07 15.33 3.27
N SER A 14 5.76 15.05 4.39
CA SER A 14 6.55 13.83 4.59
C SER A 14 5.71 12.55 4.71
N ASP A 15 4.40 12.67 4.96
CA ASP A 15 3.50 11.53 5.03
C ASP A 15 2.97 11.12 3.65
N LEU A 16 3.13 11.99 2.64
CA LEU A 16 2.56 11.80 1.31
C LEU A 16 3.45 10.90 0.44
N ILE A 17 2.79 10.04 -0.33
CA ILE A 17 3.46 9.21 -1.34
C ILE A 17 3.73 9.97 -2.63
N ASN A 18 4.65 9.46 -3.43
CA ASN A 18 4.80 9.86 -4.83
C ASN A 18 3.88 9.01 -5.73
N VAL A 19 2.79 9.62 -6.21
CA VAL A 19 1.78 8.93 -7.02
C VAL A 19 2.35 8.41 -8.35
N ALA A 20 3.18 9.20 -9.04
CA ALA A 20 3.75 8.80 -10.33
C ALA A 20 4.69 7.59 -10.18
N GLN A 21 5.49 7.59 -9.11
CA GLN A 21 6.36 6.46 -8.78
C GLN A 21 5.55 5.19 -8.46
N LEU A 22 4.48 5.31 -7.64
CA LEU A 22 3.63 4.19 -7.29
C LEU A 22 2.94 3.58 -8.52
N THR A 23 2.44 4.42 -9.43
CA THR A 23 1.85 3.96 -10.69
C THR A 23 2.91 3.30 -11.58
N ALA A 24 4.14 3.81 -11.64
CA ALA A 24 5.21 3.16 -12.39
C ALA A 24 5.54 1.76 -11.84
N GLN A 25 5.56 1.61 -10.50
CA GLN A 25 5.80 0.34 -9.82
C GLN A 25 4.80 -0.74 -10.24
N TYR A 26 3.53 -0.39 -10.44
CA TYR A 26 2.50 -1.33 -10.92
C TYR A 26 2.88 -2.05 -12.23
N TYR A 27 3.58 -1.35 -13.14
CA TYR A 27 3.95 -1.92 -14.43
C TYR A 27 5.33 -2.60 -14.44
N VAL A 28 6.29 -2.04 -13.69
CA VAL A 28 7.68 -2.52 -13.75
C VAL A 28 7.97 -3.63 -12.74
N LEU A 29 7.30 -3.64 -11.59
CA LEU A 29 7.42 -4.70 -10.59
C LEU A 29 6.48 -5.86 -10.91
N LYS A 30 6.85 -7.06 -10.45
CA LYS A 30 6.06 -8.29 -10.67
C LYS A 30 6.02 -9.11 -9.38
N PRO A 31 4.94 -9.87 -9.15
CA PRO A 31 4.87 -10.80 -8.04
C PRO A 31 5.98 -11.87 -8.17
N GLU A 32 6.56 -12.22 -7.04
CA GLU A 32 7.59 -13.27 -6.95
C GLU A 32 6.95 -14.66 -6.93
N VAL A 33 7.46 -15.56 -7.77
CA VAL A 33 6.96 -16.94 -7.87
C VAL A 33 7.27 -17.70 -6.58
N GLY A 34 6.25 -18.33 -5.99
CA GLY A 34 6.38 -19.09 -4.74
C GLY A 34 6.21 -18.26 -3.46
N ASN A 35 6.17 -16.92 -3.57
CA ASN A 35 5.89 -16.05 -2.43
C ASN A 35 4.37 -15.89 -2.23
N ALA A 36 3.84 -16.50 -1.17
CA ALA A 36 2.42 -16.46 -0.85
C ALA A 36 1.89 -15.06 -0.50
N GLU A 37 2.77 -14.10 -0.16
CA GLU A 37 2.37 -12.71 0.10
C GLU A 37 2.02 -11.96 -1.18
N HIS A 38 2.62 -12.34 -2.31
CA HIS A 38 2.36 -11.75 -3.63
C HIS A 38 1.23 -12.44 -4.39
N ALA A 39 0.64 -13.50 -3.82
CA ALA A 39 -0.44 -14.24 -4.44
C ALA A 39 -1.79 -13.50 -4.33
N VAL A 40 -2.67 -13.76 -5.29
CA VAL A 40 -4.04 -13.25 -5.25
C VAL A 40 -4.79 -13.87 -4.08
N LYS A 41 -5.40 -13.01 -3.26
CA LYS A 41 -6.29 -13.37 -2.15
C LYS A 41 -7.64 -12.70 -2.38
N PHE A 42 -8.62 -13.42 -2.91
CA PHE A 42 -9.91 -12.85 -3.31
C PHE A 42 -11.02 -13.25 -2.32
N GLY A 43 -11.34 -12.35 -1.39
CA GLY A 43 -12.32 -12.58 -0.33
C GLY A 43 -13.63 -11.81 -0.54
N THR A 44 -14.36 -11.59 0.56
CA THR A 44 -15.64 -10.85 0.56
C THR A 44 -15.53 -9.42 0.02
N SER A 45 -14.34 -8.82 0.05
CA SER A 45 -14.05 -7.51 -0.54
C SER A 45 -12.99 -7.57 -1.65
N GLY A 46 -12.94 -8.70 -2.37
CA GLY A 46 -12.00 -8.92 -3.48
C GLY A 46 -10.56 -9.10 -3.03
N HIS A 47 -9.62 -8.78 -3.92
CA HIS A 47 -8.18 -8.74 -3.66
C HIS A 47 -7.71 -7.30 -3.40
N ARG A 48 -6.75 -7.14 -2.49
CA ARG A 48 -6.15 -5.86 -2.10
C ARG A 48 -4.64 -6.03 -1.99
N GLY A 49 -3.92 -4.95 -2.29
CA GLY A 49 -2.46 -4.85 -2.30
C GLY A 49 -2.05 -3.52 -2.91
#